data_AF-A0A2P9H4Q3-F1
#
_entry.id   AF-A0A2P9H4Q3-F1
#
_cell.length_a   1.000
_cell.length_b   1.000
_cell.length_c   1.000
_cell.angle_alpha   90.00
_cell.angle_beta   90.00
_cell.angle_gamma   90.00
#
_symmetry.space_group_name_H-M   'P 1'
#
loop_
_entity.id
_entity.type
_entity.pdbx_description
1 polymer ?
#
loop_
_entity_poly.entity_id
_entity_poly.type
_entity_poly.pdbx_seq_one_letter_code
_entity_poly.pdbx_strand_id
1 'polypeptide(L)'
;MLASVLRGLAVGLGVFAVTVWFAPASFEAPIWIPVFAFAGAALMGVLGLIAGIVSDKFDQLAAFQNFIIVPATFLSGVFYSVHGLPAFWQAFSHANPFFYMIDGFRYGFFAQSDVSPWLSLLVVTLAVGVASAIALLMLRRGYKLRT
;
A
#
# COMPACT_ATOMS: atom_id res chain seq x y z
N MET A 1 6.25 -13.08 -3.43
CA MET A 1 6.41 -12.01 -2.43
C MET A 1 7.76 -11.29 -2.56
N LEU A 2 8.92 -11.98 -2.53
CA LEU A 2 10.21 -11.29 -2.66
C LEU A 2 10.39 -10.56 -4.01
N ALA A 3 10.01 -11.18 -5.14
CA ALA A 3 10.12 -10.55 -6.46
C ALA A 3 9.24 -9.30 -6.63
N SER A 4 8.02 -9.31 -6.08
CA SER A 4 7.12 -8.15 -6.11
C SER A 4 7.61 -7.02 -5.22
N VAL A 5 8.19 -7.36 -4.05
CA VAL A 5 8.81 -6.37 -3.15
C VAL A 5 10.02 -5.73 -3.80
N LEU A 6 10.92 -6.53 -4.39
CA LEU A 6 12.10 -6.01 -5.11
C LEU A 6 11.72 -5.12 -6.28
N ARG A 7 10.72 -5.50 -7.08
CA ARG A 7 10.22 -4.68 -8.18
C ARG A 7 9.60 -3.37 -7.66
N GLY A 8 8.80 -3.45 -6.60
CA GLY A 8 8.19 -2.27 -5.96
C GLY A 8 9.25 -1.30 -5.40
N LEU A 9 10.27 -1.83 -4.73
CA LEU A 9 11.39 -1.03 -4.22
C LEU A 9 12.24 -0.42 -5.35
N ALA A 10 12.51 -1.17 -6.42
CA ALA A 10 13.26 -0.67 -7.57
C ALA A 10 12.53 0.49 -8.26
N VAL A 11 11.22 0.36 -8.45
CA VAL A 11 10.38 1.44 -9.02
C VAL A 11 10.32 2.62 -8.05
N GLY A 12 10.13 2.37 -6.75
CA GLY A 12 10.12 3.43 -5.73
C GLY A 12 11.42 4.21 -5.66
N LEU A 13 12.58 3.53 -5.71
CA LEU A 13 13.90 4.15 -5.76
C LEU A 13 14.11 4.95 -7.05
N GLY A 14 13.67 4.43 -8.19
CA GLY A 14 13.75 5.13 -9.47
C GLY A 14 12.93 6.43 -9.46
N VAL A 15 11.70 6.37 -8.96
CA VAL A 15 10.85 7.56 -8.80
C VAL A 15 11.51 8.56 -7.83
N PHE A 16 11.99 8.10 -6.68
CA PHE A 16 12.65 8.95 -5.69
C PHE A 16 13.88 9.67 -6.24
N ALA A 17 14.74 8.98 -7.00
CA ALA A 17 15.93 9.56 -7.61
C ALA A 17 15.58 10.71 -8.57
N VAL A 18 14.49 10.58 -9.31
CA VAL A 18 13.98 11.62 -10.21
C VAL A 18 13.29 12.74 -9.41
N THR A 19 12.48 12.42 -8.41
CA THR A 19 11.75 13.41 -7.62
C THR A 19 12.67 14.31 -6.81
N VAL A 20 13.79 13.80 -6.27
CA VAL A 20 14.80 14.59 -5.56
C VAL A 20 15.35 15.76 -6.39
N TRP A 21 15.39 15.62 -7.73
CA TRP A 21 15.82 16.68 -8.64
C TRP A 21 14.76 17.77 -8.84
N PHE A 22 13.47 17.44 -8.73
CA PHE A 22 12.36 18.37 -8.96
C PHE A 22 11.83 19.00 -7.67
N ALA A 23 11.93 18.30 -6.55
CA ALA A 23 11.54 18.76 -5.22
C ALA A 23 12.67 18.36 -4.24
N PRO A 24 13.47 19.32 -3.73
CA PRO A 24 14.47 19.01 -2.71
C PRO A 24 13.74 18.43 -1.49
N ALA A 25 13.90 17.13 -1.29
CA ALA A 25 13.24 16.40 -0.23
C ALA A 25 13.81 16.85 1.12
N SER A 26 12.97 17.45 1.97
CA SER A 26 13.27 17.63 3.38
C SER A 26 13.29 16.25 4.02
N PHE A 27 14.42 15.76 4.51
CA PHE A 27 14.46 14.46 5.20
C PHE A 27 14.28 14.69 6.70
N GLU A 28 13.06 15.01 7.11
CA GLU A 28 12.74 15.24 8.52
C GLU A 28 12.76 13.93 9.33
N ALA A 29 12.23 12.84 8.77
CA ALA A 29 12.14 11.55 9.45
C ALA A 29 12.51 10.37 8.51
N PRO A 30 13.79 10.27 8.09
CA PRO A 30 14.21 9.41 6.99
C PRO A 30 14.03 7.90 7.23
N ILE A 31 13.91 7.44 8.48
CA ILE A 31 13.68 6.03 8.81
C ILE A 31 12.27 5.55 8.40
N TRP A 32 11.29 6.47 8.37
CA TRP A 32 9.90 6.10 8.08
C TRP A 32 9.68 5.84 6.59
N ILE A 33 10.42 6.53 5.73
CA ILE A 33 10.37 6.38 4.27
C ILE A 33 10.57 4.92 3.84
N PRO A 34 11.71 4.24 4.16
CA PRO A 34 11.92 2.86 3.76
C PRO A 34 10.97 1.89 4.45
N VAL A 35 10.54 2.17 5.68
CA VAL A 35 9.60 1.32 6.42
C VAL A 35 8.23 1.29 5.73
N PHE A 36 7.66 2.45 5.42
CA PHE A 36 6.37 2.53 4.71
C PHE A 36 6.49 2.08 3.25
N ALA A 37 7.61 2.35 2.58
CA ALA A 37 7.87 1.84 1.22
C ALA A 37 7.89 0.31 1.18
N PHE A 38 8.61 -0.32 2.13
CA PHE A 38 8.66 -1.77 2.24
C PHE A 38 7.29 -2.36 2.58
N ALA A 39 6.58 -1.78 3.56
CA ALA A 39 5.27 -2.24 3.97
C ALA A 39 4.23 -2.14 2.83
N GLY A 40 4.29 -1.07 2.04
CA GLY A 40 3.46 -0.92 0.85
C GLY A 40 3.76 -1.91 -0.25
N ALA A 41 5.05 -2.11 -0.55
CA ALA A 41 5.49 -3.11 -1.51
C ALA A 41 5.08 -4.54 -1.07
N ALA A 42 5.16 -4.83 0.23
CA ALA A 42 4.69 -6.09 0.80
C ALA A 42 3.18 -6.28 0.64
N LEU A 43 2.38 -5.26 0.98
CA LEU A 43 0.92 -5.30 0.84
C LEU A 43 0.50 -5.54 -0.61
N MET A 44 1.06 -4.77 -1.56
CA MET A 44 0.80 -4.95 -2.99
C MET A 44 1.23 -6.33 -3.49
N GLY A 45 2.39 -6.82 -3.03
CA GLY A 45 2.90 -8.14 -3.39
C GLY A 45 1.99 -9.27 -2.91
N VAL A 46 1.42 -9.15 -1.72
CA VAL A 46 0.49 -10.13 -1.15
C VAL A 46 -0.87 -10.06 -1.84
N LEU A 47 -1.42 -8.86 -2.05
CA LEU A 47 -2.68 -8.67 -2.76
C LEU A 47 -2.61 -9.18 -4.19
N GLY A 48 -1.52 -8.91 -4.91
CA GLY A 48 -1.30 -9.46 -6.26
C GLY A 48 -1.21 -10.98 -6.26
N LEU A 49 -0.62 -11.58 -5.22
CA LEU A 49 -0.59 -13.04 -5.06
C LEU A 49 -1.99 -13.61 -4.79
N ILE A 50 -2.78 -12.99 -3.91
CA ILE A 50 -4.17 -13.40 -3.65
C ILE A 50 -5.00 -13.29 -4.93
N ALA A 51 -4.90 -12.17 -5.64
CA ALA A 51 -5.61 -11.96 -6.90
C ALA A 51 -5.21 -13.00 -7.96
N GLY A 52 -3.93 -13.36 -8.02
CA GLY A 52 -3.43 -14.44 -8.89
C GLY A 52 -3.99 -15.82 -8.53
N ILE A 53 -4.16 -16.14 -7.23
CA ILE A 53 -4.76 -17.42 -6.79
C ILE A 53 -6.26 -17.45 -7.08
N VAL A 54 -6.97 -16.33 -6.92
CA VAL A 54 -8.42 -16.26 -7.11
C VAL A 54 -8.80 -16.22 -8.60
N SER A 55 -7.97 -15.61 -9.45
CA SER A 55 -8.29 -15.39 -10.86
C SER A 55 -8.04 -16.63 -11.72
N ASP A 56 -9.04 -17.08 -12.47
CA ASP A 56 -8.92 -18.14 -13.48
C ASP A 56 -8.42 -17.61 -14.82
N LYS A 57 -8.66 -16.32 -15.08
CA LYS A 57 -8.32 -15.65 -16.34
C LYS A 57 -7.56 -14.37 -16.07
N PHE A 58 -6.66 -14.00 -16.99
CA PHE A 58 -5.93 -12.73 -16.93
C PHE A 58 -6.85 -11.50 -16.86
N ASP A 59 -8.04 -11.56 -17.47
CA ASP A 59 -9.03 -10.48 -17.40
C ASP A 59 -9.53 -10.23 -15.97
N GLN A 60 -9.64 -11.26 -15.14
CA GLN A 60 -10.06 -11.12 -13.74
C GLN A 60 -8.97 -10.46 -12.90
N LEU A 61 -7.69 -10.74 -13.21
CA LEU A 61 -6.56 -10.09 -12.56
C LEU A 61 -6.52 -8.59 -12.91
N ALA A 62 -6.75 -8.25 -14.19
CA ALA A 62 -6.86 -6.87 -14.64
C ALA A 62 -8.07 -6.16 -14.02
N ALA A 63 -9.21 -6.84 -13.90
CA ALA A 63 -10.39 -6.32 -13.23
C ALA A 63 -10.12 -6.05 -11.74
N PHE A 64 -9.42 -6.94 -11.04
CA PHE A 64 -9.04 -6.74 -9.64
C PHE A 64 -8.19 -5.47 -9.46
N GLN A 65 -7.19 -5.29 -10.32
CA GLN A 65 -6.36 -4.08 -10.31
C GLN A 65 -7.22 -2.82 -10.54
N ASN A 66 -8.05 -2.82 -11.58
CA ASN A 66 -8.76 -1.62 -12.03
C ASN A 66 -9.98 -1.26 -11.19
N PHE A 67 -10.66 -2.24 -10.60
CA PHE A 67 -11.89 -2.00 -9.82
C PHE A 67 -11.68 -2.01 -8.30
N ILE A 68 -10.56 -2.52 -7.80
CA ILE A 68 -10.28 -2.56 -6.36
C ILE A 68 -9.07 -1.69 -6.02
N ILE A 69 -7.91 -1.98 -6.62
CA ILE A 69 -6.65 -1.32 -6.24
C ILE A 69 -6.66 0.16 -6.65
N VAL A 70 -7.08 0.46 -7.88
CA VAL A 70 -7.12 1.84 -8.38
C VAL A 70 -8.07 2.71 -7.55
N PRO A 71 -9.35 2.35 -7.31
CA PRO A 71 -10.24 3.15 -6.45
C PRO A 71 -9.74 3.27 -5.00
N ALA A 72 -9.20 2.19 -4.42
CA ALA A 72 -8.63 2.23 -3.08
C ALA A 72 -7.43 3.19 -2.97
N THR A 73 -6.63 3.31 -4.04
CA THR A 73 -5.50 4.24 -4.11
C THR A 73 -5.96 5.69 -4.32
N PHE A 74 -7.08 5.93 -4.98
CA PHE A 74 -7.65 7.28 -5.07
C PHE A 74 -8.23 7.73 -3.72
N LEU A 75 -8.82 6.80 -2.96
CA LEU A 75 -9.39 7.07 -1.64
C LEU A 75 -8.36 7.17 -0.51
N SER A 76 -7.08 6.91 -0.79
CA SER A 76 -6.00 6.91 0.20
C SER A 76 -5.32 8.28 0.38
N GLY A 77 -5.90 9.37 -0.12
CA GLY A 77 -5.41 10.72 0.13
C GLY A 77 -4.15 11.11 -0.64
N VAL A 78 -3.74 10.35 -1.67
CA VAL A 78 -2.61 10.72 -2.56
C VAL A 78 -2.85 12.08 -3.22
N PHE A 79 -4.11 12.36 -3.56
CA PHE A 79 -4.50 13.53 -4.34
C PHE A 79 -5.28 14.58 -3.53
N TYR A 80 -5.67 14.28 -2.29
CA TYR A 80 -6.52 15.14 -1.46
C TYR A 80 -6.09 15.12 0.00
N SER A 81 -6.02 16.29 0.63
CA SER A 81 -5.91 16.37 2.10
C SER A 81 -7.25 16.01 2.74
N VAL A 82 -7.23 15.10 3.71
CA VAL A 82 -8.41 14.52 4.37
C VAL A 82 -9.29 15.56 5.06
N HIS A 83 -8.71 16.71 5.40
CA HIS A 83 -9.36 17.81 6.10
C HIS A 83 -10.49 18.49 5.28
N GLY A 84 -10.59 18.22 3.97
CA GLY A 84 -11.63 18.79 3.11
C GLY A 84 -12.86 17.89 2.88
N LEU A 85 -12.90 16.68 3.45
CA LEU A 85 -13.91 15.67 3.10
C LEU A 85 -15.06 15.58 4.14
N PRO A 86 -16.31 15.37 3.68
CA PRO A 86 -17.44 15.06 4.58
C PRO A 86 -17.15 13.85 5.46
N ALA A 87 -17.67 13.84 6.69
CA ALA A 87 -17.41 12.81 7.71
C ALA A 87 -17.55 11.35 7.22
N PHE A 88 -18.44 11.10 6.26
CA PHE A 88 -18.60 9.77 5.63
C PHE A 88 -17.34 9.31 4.88
N TRP A 89 -16.74 10.17 4.06
CA TRP A 89 -15.55 9.84 3.28
C TRP A 89 -14.29 9.79 4.15
N GLN A 90 -14.24 10.62 5.20
CA GLN A 90 -13.18 10.57 6.20
C GLN A 90 -13.16 9.21 6.92
N ALA A 91 -14.31 8.72 7.40
CA ALA A 91 -14.42 7.40 8.01
C ALA A 91 -14.02 6.27 7.04
N PHE A 92 -14.37 6.40 5.75
CA PHE A 92 -14.01 5.42 4.74
C PHE A 92 -12.51 5.40 4.42
N SER A 93 -11.86 6.57 4.34
CA SER A 93 -10.40 6.68 4.19
C SER A 93 -9.66 6.15 5.41
N HIS A 94 -10.17 6.36 6.63
CA HIS A 94 -9.60 5.77 7.86
C HIS A 94 -9.78 4.25 7.95
N ALA A 95 -10.69 3.65 7.21
CA ALA A 95 -10.79 2.19 7.10
C ALA A 95 -9.80 1.61 6.08
N ASN A 96 -9.22 2.45 5.21
CA ASN A 96 -8.39 2.01 4.09
C ASN A 96 -6.90 1.94 4.50
N PRO A 97 -6.25 0.77 4.49
CA PRO A 97 -4.83 0.64 4.86
C PRO A 97 -3.88 1.38 3.92
N PHE A 98 -4.30 1.68 2.68
CA PHE A 98 -3.52 2.51 1.76
C PHE A 98 -3.39 3.96 2.25
N PHE A 99 -4.40 4.48 2.96
CA PHE A 99 -4.37 5.85 3.49
C PHE A 99 -3.20 6.03 4.48
N TYR A 100 -3.09 5.13 5.45
CA TYR A 100 -2.03 5.13 6.44
C TYR A 100 -0.63 4.95 5.84
N MET A 101 -0.52 4.19 4.75
CA MET A 101 0.74 4.00 4.03
C MET A 101 1.24 5.31 3.40
N ILE A 102 0.34 6.09 2.81
CA ILE A 102 0.69 7.36 2.15
C ILE A 102 0.91 8.47 3.17
N ASP A 103 0.09 8.55 4.22
CA ASP A 103 0.30 9.52 5.30
C ASP A 103 1.62 9.27 6.05
N GLY A 104 1.94 8.00 6.32
CA GLY A 104 3.22 7.61 6.92
C GLY A 104 4.42 7.88 6.01
N PHE A 105 4.28 7.68 4.70
CA PHE A 105 5.32 8.05 3.73
C PHE A 105 5.51 9.56 3.70
N ARG A 106 4.42 10.35 3.67
CA ARG A 106 4.45 11.83 3.72
C ARG A 106 5.10 12.35 5.00
N TYR A 107 4.83 11.72 6.15
CA TYR A 107 5.50 12.03 7.41
C TYR A 107 7.03 11.91 7.30
N GLY A 108 7.53 10.90 6.58
CA GLY A 108 8.97 10.72 6.34
C GLY A 108 9.65 11.91 5.64
N PHE A 109 8.92 12.61 4.77
CA PHE A 109 9.40 13.75 3.97
C PHE A 109 9.07 15.13 4.54
N PHE A 110 8.02 15.25 5.35
CA PHE A 110 7.55 16.58 5.78
C PHE A 110 7.38 16.71 7.30
N ALA A 111 7.61 15.65 8.08
CA ALA A 111 7.28 15.54 9.51
C ALA A 111 5.83 15.97 9.86
N GLN A 112 4.97 16.05 8.84
CA GLN A 112 3.59 16.47 8.96
C GLN A 112 2.70 15.28 8.61
N SER A 113 2.05 14.73 9.62
CA SER A 113 1.12 13.60 9.51
C SER A 113 -0.24 14.03 10.02
N ASP A 114 -1.29 13.72 9.26
CA ASP A 114 -2.66 13.95 9.72
C ASP A 114 -3.04 12.97 10.85
N VAL A 115 -2.34 11.83 10.94
CA VAL A 115 -2.55 10.77 11.94
C VAL A 115 -1.22 10.36 12.58
N SER A 116 -1.24 9.83 13.82
CA SER A 116 0.02 9.45 14.47
C SER A 116 0.80 8.40 13.65
N PRO A 117 2.11 8.59 13.40
CA PRO A 117 2.92 7.68 12.57
C PRO A 117 2.91 6.25 13.09
N TRP A 118 2.82 6.09 14.41
CA TRP A 118 2.72 4.81 15.10
C TRP A 118 1.40 4.08 14.81
N LEU A 119 0.28 4.80 14.75
CA LEU A 119 -1.00 4.21 14.38
C LEU A 119 -0.98 3.80 12.90
N SER A 120 -0.44 4.66 12.04
CA SER A 120 -0.28 4.35 10.61
C SER A 120 0.57 3.10 10.40
N LEU A 121 1.69 2.99 11.12
CA LEU A 121 2.55 1.80 11.08
C LEU A 121 1.81 0.55 11.53
N LEU A 122 1.11 0.62 12.68
CA LEU A 122 0.38 -0.50 13.26
C LEU A 122 -0.70 -1.00 12.30
N VAL A 123 -1.49 -0.10 11.72
CA VAL A 123 -2.56 -0.46 10.76
C VAL A 123 -1.99 -1.10 9.50
N VAL A 124 -0.93 -0.52 8.91
CA VAL A 124 -0.31 -1.06 7.69
C VAL A 124 0.33 -2.43 7.97
N THR A 125 1.07 -2.59 9.07
CA THR A 125 1.66 -3.90 9.43
C THR A 125 0.61 -4.95 9.75
N LEU A 126 -0.48 -4.60 10.43
CA LEU A 126 -1.63 -5.48 10.61
C LEU A 126 -2.25 -5.88 9.27
N ALA A 127 -2.47 -4.93 8.37
CA ALA A 127 -3.03 -5.21 7.05
C ALA A 127 -2.14 -6.16 6.24
N VAL A 128 -0.81 -5.93 6.23
CA VAL A 128 0.17 -6.83 5.61
C VAL A 128 0.13 -8.21 6.27
N GLY A 129 0.08 -8.29 7.60
CA GLY A 129 0.03 -9.54 8.35
C GLY A 129 -1.23 -10.34 8.07
N VAL A 130 -2.40 -9.70 8.08
CA VAL A 130 -3.70 -10.33 7.77
C VAL A 130 -3.74 -10.79 6.32
N ALA A 131 -3.35 -9.94 5.37
CA ALA A 131 -3.30 -10.33 3.96
C ALA A 131 -2.33 -11.50 3.75
N SER A 132 -1.17 -11.49 4.41
CA SER A 132 -0.19 -12.57 4.31
C SER A 132 -0.72 -13.87 4.91
N ALA A 133 -1.43 -13.80 6.04
CA ALA A 133 -2.09 -14.95 6.64
C ALA A 133 -3.16 -15.54 5.72
N ILE A 134 -3.99 -14.69 5.10
CA ILE A 134 -5.00 -15.11 4.11
C ILE A 134 -4.33 -15.79 2.91
N ALA A 135 -3.29 -15.17 2.35
CA ALA A 135 -2.51 -15.75 1.25
C ALA A 135 -1.94 -17.12 1.61
N LEU A 136 -1.35 -17.26 2.80
CA LEU A 136 -0.80 -18.52 3.29
C LEU A 136 -1.90 -19.57 3.52
N LEU A 137 -3.06 -19.18 4.04
CA LEU A 137 -4.20 -20.07 4.23
C LEU A 137 -4.76 -20.56 2.89
N MET A 138 -4.84 -19.69 1.89
CA MET A 138 -5.26 -20.05 0.53
C MET A 138 -4.27 -21.03 -0.12
N LEU A 139 -2.97 -20.77 0.04
CA LEU A 139 -1.91 -21.66 -0.44
C LEU A 139 -1.97 -23.03 0.27
N ARG A 140 -2.13 -23.05 1.60
CA ARG A 140 -2.22 -24.27 2.41
C ARG A 140 -3.47 -25.09 2.14
N ARG A 141 -4.62 -24.45 1.90
CA ARG A 141 -5.86 -25.14 1.54
C ARG A 141 -5.84 -25.73 0.13
N GLY A 142 -4.84 -25.39 -0.69
CA GLY A 142 -4.76 -25.85 -2.07
C GLY A 142 -5.93 -25.38 -2.94
N TYR A 143 -6.57 -24.26 -2.58
CA TYR A 143 -7.69 -23.72 -3.33
C TYR A 143 -7.17 -23.38 -4.74
N LYS A 144 -7.61 -24.15 -5.76
CA LYS A 144 -7.14 -24.16 -7.16
C LYS A 144 -5.73 -24.70 -7.45
N LEU A 145 -4.98 -25.25 -6.49
CA LEU A 145 -3.67 -25.88 -6.73
C LEU A 145 -3.77 -27.39 -7.06
N ARG A 146 -4.98 -27.92 -7.20
CA ARG A 146 -5.23 -29.30 -7.60
C ARG A 146 -6.31 -29.34 -8.69
N THR A 147 -5.91 -29.10 -9.93
CA THR A 147 -5.96 -30.04 -11.08
C THR A 147 -5.50 -29.29 -12.33
#